data_AF-A0AA44Y0S9-F1
#
_entry.id   AF-A0AA44Y0S9-F1
#
_cell.length_a   1.000
_cell.length_b   1.000
_cell.length_c   1.000
_cell.angle_alpha   90.00
_cell.angle_beta   90.00
_cell.angle_gamma   90.00
#
_symmetry.space_group_name_H-M   'P 1'
#
loop_
_entity.id
_entity.type
_entity.pdbx_description
1 polymer ?
#
loop_
_entity_poly.entity_id
_entity_poly.type
_entity_poly.pdbx_seq_one_letter_code
_entity_poly.pdbx_strand_id
1 'polypeptide(L)'
;MSTPDLFADTPAPEVDWYPDWLAPADADRLLAALIDEVAWRQDTIRTPRGRIPLPRLTAWQGEHEAVYVYSGIRNVPAPWTPAVLELKRAVEATSRAPFNSVLLNRYRNGQDSLGWHADNERELGDAPVIASVSLGAMRVFDLRHRASGVTHAYRLTHGSLLVMRGRTQAEWLHRVPKAPAVQGERVNLTFRFVTPTAQ
;
A
#
# COMPACT_ATOMS: atom_id res chain seq x y z
N MET A 1 -17.76 -38.82 16.99
CA MET A 1 -18.45 -37.54 16.71
C MET A 1 -17.39 -36.46 16.81
N SER A 2 -16.88 -35.98 15.68
CA SER A 2 -15.89 -34.90 15.66
C SER A 2 -16.58 -33.61 16.12
N THR A 3 -15.99 -32.95 17.11
CA THR A 3 -16.39 -31.61 17.56
C THR A 3 -16.40 -30.68 16.34
N PRO A 4 -17.49 -29.95 16.06
CA PRO A 4 -17.47 -28.92 15.04
C PRO A 4 -16.37 -27.92 15.39
N ASP A 5 -15.47 -27.66 14.45
CA ASP A 5 -14.43 -26.65 14.63
C ASP A 5 -15.09 -25.28 14.70
N LEU A 6 -15.16 -24.72 15.91
CA LEU A 6 -15.74 -23.42 16.22
C LEU A 6 -15.05 -22.24 15.50
N PHE A 7 -13.93 -22.49 14.81
CA PHE A 7 -13.17 -21.48 14.07
C PHE A 7 -13.22 -21.65 12.54
N ALA A 8 -13.90 -22.67 12.01
CA ALA A 8 -13.93 -22.95 10.58
C ALA A 8 -14.55 -21.83 9.70
N ASP A 9 -15.28 -20.89 10.31
CA ASP A 9 -16.02 -19.83 9.60
C ASP A 9 -15.42 -18.41 9.79
N THR A 10 -14.21 -18.26 10.34
CA THR A 10 -13.60 -16.93 10.45
C THR A 10 -13.01 -16.53 9.10
N PRO A 11 -13.51 -15.46 8.44
CA PRO A 11 -12.94 -15.01 7.17
C PRO A 11 -11.47 -14.63 7.37
N ALA A 12 -10.60 -15.05 6.45
CA ALA A 12 -9.20 -14.66 6.43
C ALA A 12 -8.90 -13.90 5.13
N PRO A 13 -8.13 -12.80 5.17
CA PRO A 13 -7.71 -12.13 3.96
C PRO A 13 -6.65 -12.97 3.24
N GLU A 14 -6.64 -12.94 1.90
CA GLU A 14 -5.62 -13.62 1.09
C GLU A 14 -4.38 -12.73 1.02
N VAL A 15 -3.46 -12.95 1.95
CA VAL A 15 -2.26 -12.12 2.16
C VAL A 15 -1.02 -12.99 2.31
N ASP A 16 -0.01 -12.73 1.49
CA ASP A 16 1.34 -13.22 1.71
C ASP A 16 2.12 -12.17 2.54
N TRP A 17 2.65 -12.58 3.69
CA TRP A 17 3.37 -11.68 4.62
C TRP A 17 4.83 -12.09 4.76
N TYR A 18 5.74 -11.16 4.42
CA TYR A 18 7.19 -11.33 4.47
C TYR A 18 7.80 -10.25 5.39
N PRO A 19 7.93 -10.52 6.71
CA PRO A 19 8.38 -9.53 7.68
C PRO A 19 9.85 -9.10 7.50
N ASP A 20 10.70 -10.01 7.02
CA ASP A 20 12.15 -9.83 6.86
C ASP A 20 12.55 -9.99 5.38
N TRP A 21 11.79 -9.33 4.48
CA TRP A 21 11.93 -9.53 3.04
C TRP A 21 13.22 -8.93 2.46
N LEU A 22 13.56 -7.70 2.83
CA LEU A 22 14.84 -7.07 2.48
C LEU A 22 15.89 -7.31 3.55
N ALA A 23 17.14 -7.47 3.13
CA ALA A 23 18.27 -7.36 4.04
C ALA A 23 18.31 -5.95 4.66
N PRO A 24 18.65 -5.81 5.96
CA PRO A 24 18.64 -4.50 6.64
C PRO A 24 19.45 -3.42 5.92
N ALA A 25 20.65 -3.76 5.41
CA ALA A 25 21.50 -2.81 4.70
C ALA A 25 20.88 -2.30 3.39
N ASP A 26 20.16 -3.17 2.66
CA ASP A 26 19.45 -2.77 1.45
C ASP A 26 18.24 -1.90 1.79
N ALA A 27 17.52 -2.24 2.86
CA ALA A 27 16.39 -1.46 3.33
C ALA A 27 16.81 -0.04 3.74
N ASP A 28 17.93 0.12 4.47
CA ASP A 28 18.50 1.42 4.85
C ASP A 28 18.88 2.26 3.63
N ARG A 29 19.62 1.65 2.69
CA ARG A 29 20.05 2.29 1.43
C ARG A 29 18.85 2.75 0.62
N LEU A 30 17.85 1.88 0.42
CA LEU A 30 16.67 2.17 -0.37
C LEU A 30 15.80 3.25 0.29
N LEU A 31 15.68 3.25 1.62
CA LEU A 31 14.96 4.30 2.34
C LEU A 31 15.60 5.67 2.08
N ALA A 32 16.92 5.78 2.23
CA ALA A 32 17.64 7.01 1.99
C ALA A 32 17.48 7.49 0.54
N ALA A 33 17.65 6.59 -0.43
CA ALA A 33 17.48 6.89 -1.85
C ALA A 33 16.06 7.36 -2.18
N LEU A 34 15.02 6.70 -1.66
CA LEU A 34 13.62 7.11 -1.90
C LEU A 34 13.27 8.47 -1.29
N ILE A 35 13.88 8.82 -0.16
CA ILE A 35 13.67 10.14 0.44
C ILE A 35 14.24 11.25 -0.46
N ASP A 36 15.39 11.00 -1.09
CA ASP A 36 16.12 11.95 -1.93
C ASP A 36 15.58 12.03 -3.37
N GLU A 37 15.39 10.88 -4.02
CA GLU A 37 15.03 10.78 -5.44
C GLU A 37 13.58 11.17 -5.74
N VAL A 38 12.66 11.00 -4.78
CA VAL A 38 11.21 11.10 -5.01
C VAL A 38 10.74 12.54 -4.79
N ALA A 39 10.04 13.08 -5.79
CA ALA A 39 9.35 14.37 -5.70
C ALA A 39 8.09 14.28 -4.83
N TRP A 40 8.25 14.31 -3.50
CA TRP A 40 7.16 14.24 -2.53
C TRP A 40 6.26 15.49 -2.57
N ARG A 41 4.94 15.30 -2.56
CA ARG A 41 3.96 16.39 -2.46
C ARG A 41 2.89 16.10 -1.41
N GLN A 42 2.26 17.14 -0.87
CA GLN A 42 1.10 16.99 0.00
C GLN A 42 -0.17 17.40 -0.75
N ASP A 43 -0.88 16.40 -1.29
CA ASP A 43 -2.15 16.64 -1.98
C ASP A 43 -3.27 17.04 -1.00
N THR A 44 -4.34 17.65 -1.51
CA THR A 44 -5.52 18.05 -0.71
C THR A 44 -6.76 17.28 -1.14
N ILE A 45 -7.57 16.85 -0.17
CA ILE A 45 -8.84 16.17 -0.42
C ILE A 45 -10.01 17.07 -0.03
N ARG A 46 -11.14 16.89 -0.72
CA ARG A 46 -12.40 17.56 -0.39
C ARG A 46 -13.15 16.72 0.63
N THR A 47 -13.54 17.35 1.73
CA THR A 47 -14.43 16.78 2.75
C THR A 47 -15.70 17.63 2.84
N PRO A 48 -16.77 17.16 3.51
CA PRO A 48 -17.94 17.99 3.78
C PRO A 48 -17.62 19.29 4.53
N ARG A 49 -16.50 19.32 5.28
CA ARG A 49 -16.03 20.49 6.05
C ARG A 49 -15.05 21.39 5.28
N GLY A 50 -14.82 21.13 3.99
CA GLY A 50 -13.87 21.87 3.15
C GLY A 50 -12.68 21.05 2.68
N ARG A 51 -11.71 21.72 2.04
CA ARG A 51 -10.47 21.10 1.57
C ARG A 51 -9.47 20.99 2.71
N ILE A 52 -8.96 19.79 2.96
CA ILE A 52 -7.91 19.54 3.95
C ILE A 52 -6.72 18.84 3.31
N PRO A 53 -5.48 19.08 3.79
CA PRO A 53 -4.32 18.34 3.31
C PRO A 53 -4.44 16.87 3.69
N LEU A 54 -3.94 15.98 2.83
CA LEU A 54 -3.76 14.59 3.19
C LEU A 54 -2.78 14.49 4.38
N PRO A 55 -3.06 13.65 5.38
CA PRO A 55 -2.16 13.45 6.51
C PRO A 55 -1.03 12.48 6.12
N ARG A 56 -0.29 12.80 5.05
CA ARG A 56 0.91 12.13 4.52
C ARG A 56 1.36 12.87 3.25
N LEU A 57 2.61 12.65 2.85
CA LEU A 57 3.09 13.02 1.52
C LEU A 57 2.89 11.85 0.56
N THR A 58 2.67 12.16 -0.71
CA THR A 58 2.43 11.19 -1.77
C THR A 58 3.32 11.48 -2.97
N ALA A 59 3.62 10.45 -3.73
CA ALA A 59 4.15 10.55 -5.08
C ALA A 59 3.60 9.39 -5.92
N TRP A 60 3.52 9.59 -7.23
CA TRP A 60 3.03 8.59 -8.16
C TRP A 60 4.08 8.33 -9.22
N GLN A 61 4.47 7.07 -9.39
CA GLN A 61 5.37 6.66 -10.48
C GLN A 61 4.80 5.46 -11.23
N GLY A 62 5.14 5.31 -12.50
CA GLY A 62 4.48 4.33 -13.36
C GLY A 62 4.90 4.41 -14.81
N GLU A 63 4.44 3.43 -15.58
CA GLU A 63 4.41 3.53 -17.04
C GLU A 63 3.48 4.66 -17.47
N HIS A 64 3.79 5.37 -18.55
CA HIS A 64 3.01 6.54 -18.98
C HIS A 64 1.52 6.23 -19.23
N GLU A 65 1.19 4.99 -19.63
CA GLU A 65 -0.16 4.52 -19.89
C GLU A 65 -0.92 4.07 -18.63
N ALA A 66 -0.24 3.93 -17.49
CA ALA A 66 -0.82 3.53 -16.20
C ALA A 66 -1.53 4.69 -15.50
N VAL A 67 -2.37 5.42 -16.26
CA VAL A 67 -3.21 6.51 -15.76
C VAL A 67 -4.45 5.94 -15.11
N TYR A 68 -4.71 6.32 -13.86
CA TYR A 68 -5.94 5.95 -13.17
C TYR A 68 -6.43 7.11 -12.29
N VAL A 69 -7.71 7.07 -11.93
CA VAL A 69 -8.36 8.14 -11.14
C VAL A 69 -8.46 7.72 -9.67
N TYR A 70 -7.80 8.48 -8.78
CA TYR A 70 -7.91 8.26 -7.33
C TYR A 70 -8.56 9.45 -6.65
N SER A 71 -9.64 9.21 -5.89
CA SER A 71 -10.39 10.26 -5.20
C SER A 71 -10.79 11.44 -6.10
N GLY A 72 -11.10 11.17 -7.39
CA GLY A 72 -11.45 12.18 -8.39
C GLY A 72 -10.27 12.94 -9.00
N ILE A 73 -9.03 12.57 -8.68
CA ILE A 73 -7.80 13.16 -9.23
C ILE A 73 -7.26 12.22 -10.32
N ARG A 74 -7.20 12.72 -11.56
CA ARG A 74 -6.52 12.01 -12.66
C ARG A 74 -5.01 12.08 -12.40
N ASN A 75 -4.41 10.94 -12.09
CA ASN A 75 -2.98 10.86 -11.83
C ASN A 75 -2.26 10.38 -13.09
N VAL A 76 -1.46 11.26 -13.69
CA VAL A 76 -0.47 10.85 -14.69
C VAL A 76 0.80 10.46 -13.91
N PRO A 77 1.26 9.21 -14.03
CA PRO A 77 2.45 8.76 -13.33
C PRO A 77 3.70 9.53 -13.76
N ALA A 78 4.55 9.88 -12.79
CA ALA A 78 5.92 10.30 -13.09
C ALA A 78 6.75 9.07 -13.51
N PRO A 79 7.88 9.26 -14.22
CA PRO A 79 8.81 8.17 -14.50
C PRO A 79 9.33 7.51 -13.21
N TRP A 80 9.66 6.23 -13.30
CA TRP A 80 10.30 5.48 -12.22
C TRP A 80 11.65 6.09 -11.83
N THR A 81 11.91 6.29 -10.54
CA THR A 81 13.26 6.56 -10.05
C THR A 81 14.06 5.25 -9.93
N PRO A 82 15.40 5.30 -9.89
CA PRO A 82 16.23 4.10 -9.75
C PRO A 82 15.85 3.20 -8.57
N ALA A 83 15.64 3.76 -7.38
CA ALA A 83 15.28 2.97 -6.19
C ALA A 83 13.91 2.29 -6.33
N VAL A 84 12.95 2.98 -6.97
CA VAL A 84 11.62 2.40 -7.22
C VAL A 84 11.69 1.28 -8.25
N LEU A 85 12.48 1.42 -9.31
CA LEU A 85 12.65 0.39 -10.32
C LEU A 85 13.36 -0.86 -9.77
N GLU A 86 14.32 -0.68 -8.86
CA GLU A 86 14.98 -1.77 -8.15
C GLU A 86 13.95 -2.57 -7.32
N LEU A 87 13.18 -1.88 -6.48
CA LEU A 87 12.12 -2.49 -5.67
C LEU A 87 11.05 -3.17 -6.53
N LYS A 88 10.63 -2.53 -7.63
CA LYS A 88 9.66 -3.10 -8.56
C LYS A 88 10.10 -4.49 -9.03
N ARG A 89 11.34 -4.63 -9.52
CA ARG A 89 11.86 -5.91 -10.02
C ARG A 89 11.88 -6.98 -8.94
N ALA A 90 12.34 -6.63 -7.73
CA ALA A 90 12.38 -7.57 -6.61
C ALA A 90 10.97 -8.01 -6.17
N VAL A 91 10.02 -7.07 -6.14
CA VAL A 91 8.62 -7.35 -5.81
C VAL A 91 7.96 -8.22 -6.87
N GLU A 92 8.18 -7.96 -8.17
CA GLU A 92 7.67 -8.80 -9.27
C GLU A 92 8.18 -10.24 -9.19
N ALA A 93 9.47 -10.42 -8.87
CA ALA A 93 10.06 -11.74 -8.69
C ALA A 93 9.43 -12.49 -7.51
N THR A 94 9.18 -11.80 -6.39
CA THR A 94 8.61 -12.40 -5.18
C THR A 94 7.12 -12.70 -5.34
N SER A 95 6.35 -11.74 -5.86
CA SER A 95 4.89 -11.85 -6.00
C SER A 95 4.46 -12.67 -7.20
N ARG A 96 5.36 -12.92 -8.16
CA ARG A 96 5.08 -13.56 -9.45
C ARG A 96 3.95 -12.86 -10.22
N ALA A 97 3.87 -11.53 -10.07
CA ALA A 97 2.89 -10.69 -10.73
C ALA A 97 3.57 -9.44 -11.29
N PRO A 98 3.17 -8.95 -12.48
CA PRO A 98 3.70 -7.71 -13.04
C PRO A 98 3.07 -6.49 -12.34
N PHE A 99 3.81 -5.39 -12.31
CA PHE A 99 3.30 -4.08 -11.89
C PHE A 99 3.71 -3.02 -12.91
N ASN A 100 2.86 -2.02 -13.10
CA ASN A 100 3.12 -0.88 -14.01
C ASN A 100 2.87 0.48 -13.34
N SER A 101 2.52 0.47 -12.05
CA SER A 101 2.17 1.66 -11.29
C SER A 101 2.52 1.51 -9.82
N VAL A 102 2.92 2.59 -9.16
CA VAL A 102 3.16 2.61 -7.71
C VAL A 102 2.65 3.91 -7.09
N LEU A 103 1.93 3.75 -5.98
CA LEU A 103 1.67 4.86 -5.05
C LEU A 103 2.72 4.84 -3.95
N LEU A 104 3.50 5.91 -3.86
CA LEU A 104 4.37 6.14 -2.73
C LEU A 104 3.65 6.97 -1.67
N ASN A 105 3.74 6.53 -0.41
CA ASN A 105 3.23 7.26 0.75
C ASN A 105 4.36 7.46 1.74
N ARG A 106 4.66 8.72 2.10
CA ARG A 106 5.60 9.08 3.15
C ARG A 106 4.86 9.65 4.35
N TYR A 107 4.91 8.90 5.44
CA TYR A 107 4.35 9.26 6.74
C TYR A 107 5.48 9.88 7.55
N ARG A 108 5.38 11.19 7.83
CA ARG A 108 6.44 11.96 8.50
C ARG A 108 6.61 11.53 9.96
N ASN A 109 5.52 11.11 10.60
CA ASN A 109 5.48 10.58 11.95
C ASN A 109 4.14 9.85 12.21
N GLY A 110 3.86 9.51 13.46
CA GLY A 110 2.64 8.86 13.92
C GLY A 110 1.33 9.64 13.74
N GLN A 111 1.38 10.95 13.46
CA GLN A 111 0.17 11.75 13.17
C GLN A 111 -0.33 11.58 11.74
N ASP A 112 0.57 11.22 10.83
CA ASP A 112 0.22 10.87 9.46
C ASP A 112 -0.48 9.51 9.44
N SER A 113 -1.49 9.35 8.58
CA SER A 113 -2.38 8.20 8.57
C SER A 113 -3.06 7.99 7.22
N LEU A 114 -3.72 6.85 7.09
CA LEU A 114 -4.59 6.53 5.97
C LEU A 114 -5.83 5.84 6.55
N GLY A 115 -7.01 6.41 6.28
CA GLY A 115 -8.28 5.89 6.80
C GLY A 115 -8.67 4.54 6.17
N TRP A 116 -9.79 3.99 6.63
CA TRP A 116 -10.37 2.77 6.05
C TRP A 116 -10.72 2.97 4.58
N HIS A 117 -10.16 2.12 3.71
CA HIS A 117 -10.41 2.11 2.28
C HIS A 117 -10.13 0.71 1.71
N ALA A 118 -10.42 0.50 0.43
CA ALA A 118 -9.91 -0.62 -0.34
C ALA A 118 -9.41 -0.10 -1.68
N ASP A 119 -8.48 -0.81 -2.29
CA ASP A 119 -7.99 -0.50 -3.63
C ASP A 119 -8.87 -1.24 -4.65
N ASN A 120 -10.06 -0.68 -4.89
CA ASN A 120 -11.11 -1.28 -5.73
C ASN A 120 -11.46 -0.42 -6.96
N GLU A 121 -10.50 0.39 -7.41
CA GLU A 121 -10.60 1.13 -8.66
C GLU A 121 -10.80 0.16 -9.83
N ARG A 122 -11.71 0.49 -10.75
CA ARG A 122 -12.09 -0.37 -11.88
C ARG A 122 -10.89 -0.76 -12.74
N GLU A 123 -9.93 0.16 -12.88
CA GLU A 123 -8.71 -0.02 -13.65
C GLU A 123 -7.78 -1.12 -13.09
N LEU A 124 -7.99 -1.54 -11.83
CA LEU A 124 -7.23 -2.63 -11.20
C LEU A 124 -7.83 -4.03 -11.47
N GLY A 125 -9.04 -4.11 -12.02
CA GLY A 125 -9.77 -5.36 -12.23
C GLY A 125 -10.38 -5.94 -10.94
N ASP A 126 -10.97 -7.14 -11.05
CA ASP A 126 -11.81 -7.71 -9.98
C ASP A 126 -11.03 -8.38 -8.84
N ALA A 127 -9.79 -8.83 -9.12
CA ALA A 127 -8.94 -9.54 -8.16
C ALA A 127 -7.47 -9.08 -8.30
N PRO A 128 -7.16 -7.80 -8.04
CA PRO A 128 -5.82 -7.27 -8.23
C PRO A 128 -4.82 -7.90 -7.26
N VAL A 129 -3.61 -8.13 -7.76
CA VAL A 129 -2.44 -8.36 -6.90
C VAL A 129 -1.86 -7.00 -6.52
N ILE A 130 -1.74 -6.74 -5.22
CA ILE A 130 -1.21 -5.48 -4.69
C ILE A 130 -0.06 -5.79 -3.75
N ALA A 131 1.11 -5.24 -4.05
CA ALA A 131 2.30 -5.45 -3.24
C ALA A 131 2.68 -4.16 -2.49
N SER A 132 2.86 -4.27 -1.18
CA SER A 132 3.12 -3.17 -0.27
C SER A 132 4.47 -3.36 0.42
N VAL A 133 5.46 -2.56 0.02
CA VAL A 133 6.80 -2.53 0.65
C VAL A 133 6.83 -1.43 1.69
N SER A 134 7.38 -1.72 2.87
CA SER A 134 7.50 -0.76 3.99
C SER A 134 8.95 -0.55 4.41
N LEU A 135 9.35 0.72 4.53
CA LEU A 135 10.68 1.13 4.96
C LEU A 135 10.58 2.22 6.05
N GLY A 136 11.53 2.25 6.98
CA GLY A 136 11.54 3.17 8.11
C GLY A 136 10.71 2.66 9.30
N ALA A 137 10.07 3.59 10.02
CA ALA A 137 9.37 3.32 11.26
C ALA A 137 8.21 2.32 11.07
N MET A 138 8.14 1.34 11.99
CA MET A 138 7.08 0.35 11.99
C MET A 138 5.70 1.00 12.18
N ARG A 139 4.72 0.56 11.39
CA ARG A 139 3.32 0.96 11.55
C ARG A 139 2.41 -0.26 11.47
N VAL A 140 1.32 -0.22 12.23
CA VAL A 140 0.26 -1.23 12.14
C VAL A 140 -0.55 -0.97 10.88
N PHE A 141 -0.84 -2.04 10.15
CA PHE A 141 -1.75 -2.09 9.03
C PHE A 141 -2.92 -2.99 9.41
N ASP A 142 -4.10 -2.39 9.54
CA ASP A 142 -5.31 -3.12 9.89
C ASP A 142 -6.04 -3.55 8.62
N LEU A 143 -6.61 -4.75 8.61
CA LEU A 143 -7.53 -5.29 7.62
C LEU A 143 -8.83 -5.67 8.33
N ARG A 144 -9.97 -5.13 7.91
CA ARG A 144 -11.28 -5.40 8.50
C ARG A 144 -12.25 -5.95 7.46
N HIS A 145 -12.79 -7.13 7.71
CA HIS A 145 -13.77 -7.77 6.85
C HIS A 145 -15.05 -6.93 6.82
N ARG A 146 -15.58 -6.69 5.62
CA ARG A 146 -16.74 -5.80 5.42
C ARG A 146 -18.02 -6.34 6.05
N ALA A 147 -18.26 -7.65 5.95
CA ALA A 147 -19.51 -8.26 6.41
C ALA A 147 -19.47 -8.63 7.90
N SER A 148 -18.40 -9.30 8.35
CA SER A 148 -18.30 -9.81 9.72
C SER A 148 -17.64 -8.83 10.71
N GLY A 149 -16.92 -7.82 10.23
CA GLY A 149 -16.15 -6.90 11.09
C GLY A 149 -14.88 -7.48 11.70
N VAL A 150 -14.57 -8.76 11.45
CA VAL A 150 -13.32 -9.42 11.86
C VAL A 150 -12.12 -8.57 11.40
N THR A 151 -11.16 -8.37 12.30
CA THR A 151 -9.99 -7.53 12.02
C THR A 151 -8.69 -8.32 12.19
N HIS A 152 -7.80 -8.20 11.20
CA HIS A 152 -6.42 -8.66 11.24
C HIS A 152 -5.49 -7.45 11.28
N ALA A 153 -4.35 -7.58 11.95
CA ALA A 153 -3.36 -6.52 12.05
C ALA A 153 -1.97 -7.04 11.71
N TYR A 154 -1.26 -6.31 10.85
CA TYR A 154 0.11 -6.61 10.43
C TYR A 154 1.03 -5.49 10.91
N ARG A 155 2.15 -5.86 11.54
CA ARG A 155 3.19 -4.89 11.96
C ARG A 155 4.14 -4.72 10.79
N LEU A 156 3.90 -3.70 9.97
CA LEU A 156 4.73 -3.41 8.80
C LEU A 156 6.06 -2.81 9.24
N THR A 157 7.08 -3.65 9.35
CA THR A 157 8.46 -3.34 9.78
C THR A 157 9.32 -2.82 8.63
N HIS A 158 10.50 -2.30 8.98
CA HIS A 158 11.49 -1.89 7.99
C HIS A 158 11.93 -3.08 7.12
N GLY A 159 11.84 -2.93 5.81
CA GLY A 159 12.24 -3.96 4.85
C GLY A 159 11.16 -5.01 4.58
N SER A 160 9.96 -4.87 5.15
CA SER A 160 8.90 -5.87 4.99
C SER A 160 8.10 -5.70 3.69
N LEU A 161 7.54 -6.82 3.23
CA LEU A 161 6.64 -6.90 2.09
C LEU A 161 5.34 -7.59 2.50
N LEU A 162 4.21 -6.97 2.15
CA LEU A 162 2.88 -7.55 2.25
C LEU A 162 2.25 -7.60 0.86
N VAL A 163 1.83 -8.78 0.40
CA VAL A 163 1.14 -8.94 -0.89
C VAL A 163 -0.31 -9.34 -0.64
N MET A 164 -1.25 -8.50 -1.09
CA MET A 164 -2.69 -8.78 -1.05
C MET A 164 -3.15 -9.36 -2.39
N ARG A 165 -4.02 -10.37 -2.33
CA ARG A 165 -4.51 -11.10 -3.52
C ARG A 165 -6.01 -11.40 -3.47
N GLY A 166 -6.48 -12.00 -4.55
CA GLY A 166 -7.82 -12.55 -4.69
C GLY A 166 -8.89 -11.54 -4.33
N ARG A 167 -9.79 -11.94 -3.43
CA ARG A 167 -10.95 -11.14 -3.03
C ARG A 167 -10.65 -10.15 -1.90
N THR A 168 -9.38 -9.96 -1.52
CA THR A 168 -9.02 -9.09 -0.39
C THR A 168 -9.54 -7.67 -0.56
N GLN A 169 -9.39 -7.06 -1.75
CA GLN A 169 -9.90 -5.68 -1.96
C GLN A 169 -11.44 -5.61 -2.03
N ALA A 170 -12.08 -6.69 -2.46
CA ALA A 170 -13.53 -6.79 -2.52
C ALA A 170 -14.16 -6.94 -1.12
N GLU A 171 -13.53 -7.74 -0.25
CA GLU A 171 -14.12 -8.19 1.02
C GLU A 171 -13.56 -7.49 2.26
N TRP A 172 -12.41 -6.83 2.13
CA TRP A 172 -11.70 -6.21 3.25
C TRP A 172 -11.48 -4.73 3.01
N LEU A 173 -11.55 -3.96 4.09
CA LEU A 173 -11.07 -2.59 4.17
C LEU A 173 -9.74 -2.59 4.89
N HIS A 174 -8.83 -1.72 4.52
CA HIS A 174 -7.56 -1.54 5.21
C HIS A 174 -7.26 -0.10 5.58
N ARG A 175 -6.39 0.09 6.58
CA ARG A 175 -5.96 1.41 7.04
C ARG A 175 -4.57 1.38 7.67
N VAL A 176 -4.00 2.58 7.80
CA VAL A 176 -2.84 2.84 8.66
C VAL A 176 -3.27 3.86 9.72
N PRO A 177 -3.66 3.43 10.94
CA PRO A 177 -4.16 4.33 11.97
C PRO A 177 -3.08 5.27 12.48
N LYS A 178 -3.47 6.41 13.04
CA LYS A 178 -2.55 7.29 13.77
C LYS A 178 -1.92 6.54 14.95
N ALA A 179 -0.64 6.79 15.19
CA ALA A 179 0.13 6.22 16.29
C ALA A 179 1.00 7.33 16.92
N PRO A 180 0.42 8.26 17.71
CA PRO A 180 1.09 9.49 18.18
C PRO A 180 2.47 9.31 18.84
N ALA A 181 2.76 8.14 19.40
CA ALA A 181 4.04 7.82 20.01
C ALA A 181 5.18 7.59 19.00
N VAL A 182 4.88 7.30 17.73
CA VAL A 182 5.88 7.06 16.68
C VAL A 182 6.43 8.38 16.17
N GLN A 183 7.73 8.61 16.35
CA GLN A 183 8.42 9.83 15.89
C GLN A 183 9.16 9.66 14.56
N GLY A 184 9.52 8.43 14.18
CA GLY A 184 10.25 8.16 12.94
C GLY A 184 9.36 8.20 11.70
N GLU A 185 9.98 8.47 10.55
CA GLU A 185 9.30 8.46 9.26
C GLU A 185 9.13 7.05 8.71
N ARG A 186 8.07 6.84 7.92
CA ARG A 186 7.82 5.60 7.18
C ARG A 186 7.58 5.92 5.71
N VAL A 187 8.26 5.21 4.83
CA VAL A 187 7.98 5.21 3.39
C VAL A 187 7.31 3.89 3.03
N ASN A 188 6.27 3.98 2.21
CA ASN A 188 5.50 2.84 1.72
C ASN A 188 5.35 2.92 0.22
N LEU A 189 5.62 1.82 -0.48
CA LEU A 189 5.39 1.68 -1.91
C LEU A 189 4.29 0.66 -2.14
N THR A 190 3.17 1.09 -2.70
CA THR A 190 2.06 0.19 -3.06
C THR A 190 2.03 0.00 -4.57
N PHE A 191 2.60 -1.10 -5.03
CA PHE A 191 2.67 -1.49 -6.44
C PHE A 191 1.35 -2.13 -6.89
N ARG A 192 0.92 -1.75 -8.10
CA ARG A 192 -0.31 -2.22 -8.74
C ARG A 192 -0.10 -2.41 -10.23
N PHE A 193 -0.97 -3.22 -10.83
CA PHE A 193 -1.13 -3.29 -12.27
C PHE A 193 -2.41 -2.56 -12.66
N VAL A 194 -2.26 -1.47 -13.41
CA VAL A 194 -3.36 -0.66 -13.95
C VAL A 194 -3.60 -1.15 -15.37
N THR A 195 -4.79 -1.67 -15.62
CA THR A 195 -5.24 -2.03 -16.97
C THR A 195 -5.55 -0.73 -17.72
N PRO A 196 -4.89 -0.45 -18.86
CA PRO A 196 -5.22 0.71 -19.65
C PRO A 196 -6.70 0.66 -20.04
N THR A 197 -7.43 1.75 -19.79
CA THR A 197 -8.81 1.87 -20.28
C THR A 197 -8.75 1.85 -21.80
N ALA A 198 -9.40 0.88 -22.45
CA ALA A 198 -9.64 0.93 -23.88
C ALA A 198 -10.28 2.30 -24.20
N GLN A 199 -9.65 3.07 -25.09
CA GLN A 199 -10.20 4.33 -25.59
C GLN A 199 -11.56 4.10 -26.26
#